data_AF-A0A0G1HBM7-F1
#
_entry.id   AF-A0A0G1HBM7-F1
#
_cell.length_a   1.000
_cell.length_b   1.000
_cell.length_c   1.000
_cell.angle_alpha   90.00
_cell.angle_beta   90.00
_cell.angle_gamma   90.00
#
_symmetry.space_group_name_H-M   'P 1'
#
loop_
_entity.id
_entity.type
_entity.pdbx_description
1 polymer ?
#
loop_
_entity_poly.entity_id
_entity_poly.type
_entity_poly.pdbx_seq_one_letter_code
_entity_poly.pdbx_strand_id
1 'polypeptide(L)' 'MAKGMTKSEIMSALAEKTGHSRKDIVLVVEELATLACRETKKSGEFSVPGLGKLV' A
#
# COMPACT_ATOMS: atom_id res chain seq x y z
N MET A 1 18.34 -7.85 -14.80
CA MET A 1 17.98 -7.63 -13.38
C MET A 1 16.66 -6.90 -13.36
N ALA A 2 15.59 -7.52 -12.85
CA ALA A 2 14.29 -6.84 -12.76
C ALA A 2 14.44 -5.70 -11.74
N LYS A 3 14.54 -4.47 -12.24
CA LYS A 3 14.55 -3.28 -11.39
C LYS A 3 13.19 -3.25 -10.70
N GLY A 4 13.17 -3.48 -9.39
CA GLY A 4 11.93 -3.46 -8.62
C GLY A 4 11.17 -2.16 -8.91
N MET A 5 9.84 -2.25 -9.07
CA MET A 5 9.03 -1.06 -9.35
C MET A 5 9.28 0.00 -8.28
N THR A 6 9.55 1.22 -8.72
CA THR A 6 9.64 2.37 -7.81
C THR A 6 8.28 2.66 -7.20
N LYS A 7 8.25 3.35 -6.05
CA LYS A 7 7.00 3.82 -5.40
C LYS A 7 6.07 4.53 -6.40
N SER A 8 6.66 5.32 -7.30
CA SER A 8 5.95 6.03 -8.36
C SER A 8 5.30 5.09 -9.38
N GLU A 9 6.02 4.06 -9.83
CA GLU A 9 5.49 3.09 -10.79
C GLU A 9 4.37 2.24 -10.18
N ILE A 10 4.48 1.87 -8.90
CA ILE A 10 3.44 1.10 -8.20
C ILE A 10 2.13 1.90 -8.15
N MET A 11 2.24 3.19 -7.79
CA MET A 11 1.09 4.09 -7.74
C MET A 11 0.44 4.28 -9.11
N SER A 12 1.23 4.45 -10.17
CA SER A 12 0.71 4.56 -11.54
C SER A 12 0.02 3.27 -11.98
N ALA A 13 0.65 2.12 -11.79
CA ALA A 13 0.07 0.83 -12.19
C ALA A 13 -1.25 0.54 -11.45
N LEU A 14 -1.32 0.85 -10.15
CA LEU A 14 -2.56 0.74 -9.38
C LEU A 14 -3.63 1.70 -9.89
N ALA A 15 -3.29 2.96 -10.17
CA ALA A 15 -4.21 3.96 -10.69
C ALA A 15 -4.81 3.52 -12.04
N GLU A 16 -3.96 3.05 -12.96
CA GLU A 16 -4.38 2.55 -14.27
C GLU A 16 -5.27 1.31 -14.17
N LYS A 17 -4.93 0.35 -13.29
CA LYS A 17 -5.71 -0.89 -13.13
C LYS A 17 -7.04 -0.70 -12.39
N THR A 18 -7.13 0.29 -11.52
CA THR A 18 -8.33 0.55 -10.71
C THR A 18 -9.21 1.66 -11.28
N GLY A 19 -8.72 2.43 -12.25
CA GLY A 19 -9.42 3.57 -12.83
C GLY A 19 -9.47 4.80 -11.92
N HIS A 20 -8.67 4.83 -10.85
CA HIS A 20 -8.58 5.95 -9.93
C HIS A 20 -7.51 6.95 -10.34
N SER A 21 -7.58 8.17 -9.80
CA SER A 21 -6.50 9.13 -10.01
C SER A 21 -5.26 8.69 -9.24
N ARG A 22 -4.08 9.04 -9.75
CA ARG A 22 -2.81 8.78 -9.06
C ARG A 22 -2.79 9.39 -7.65
N LYS A 23 -3.48 10.53 -7.45
CA LYS A 23 -3.58 11.20 -6.15
C LYS A 23 -4.36 10.34 -5.15
N ASP A 24 -5.47 9.74 -5.58
CA ASP A 24 -6.27 8.86 -4.72
C ASP A 24 -5.48 7.61 -4.31
N ILE A 25 -4.74 7.01 -5.25
CA ILE A 25 -3.89 5.85 -4.94
C ILE A 25 -2.77 6.21 -3.97
N VAL A 26 -2.15 7.37 -4.12
CA VAL A 26 -1.14 7.86 -3.17
C VAL A 26 -1.74 7.95 -1.77
N LEU A 27 -2.92 8.59 -1.67
CA LEU A 27 -3.63 8.76 -0.40
C LEU A 27 -3.98 7.41 0.24
N VAL A 28 -4.51 6.46 -0.54
CA VAL A 28 -4.86 5.11 -0.06
C VAL A 28 -3.63 4.39 0.49
N VAL A 29 -2.47 4.46 -0.19
CA VAL A 29 -1.25 3.80 0.27
C VAL A 29 -0.70 4.45 1.55
N GLU A 30 -0.79 5.77 1.68
CA GLU A 30 -0.37 6.48 2.90
C GLU A 30 -1.28 6.17 4.09
N GLU A 31 -2.59 6.16 3.89
CA GLU A 31 -3.56 5.79 4.92
C GLU A 31 -3.42 4.33 5.32
N LEU A 32 -3.16 3.42 4.35
CA LEU A 32 -2.89 2.02 4.63
C LEU A 32 -1.64 1.85 5.50
N ALA A 33 -0.56 2.59 5.22
CA ALA A 33 0.65 2.56 6.03
C ALA A 33 0.41 3.11 7.45
N THR A 34 -0.39 4.16 7.57
CA THR A 34 -0.80 4.74 8.86
C THR A 34 -1.62 3.74 9.68
N LEU A 35 -2.61 3.08 9.05
CA LEU A 35 -3.40 2.01 9.65
C LEU A 35 -2.54 0.84 10.09
N ALA A 36 -1.61 0.40 9.23
CA ALA A 36 -0.69 -0.68 9.53
C ALA A 36 0.14 -0.37 10.78
N CYS A 37 0.81 0.79 10.81
CA CYS A 37 1.58 1.23 11.97
C CYS A 37 0.74 1.33 13.24
N ARG A 38 -0.52 1.76 13.14
CA ARG A 38 -1.40 1.90 14.30
C ARG A 38 -1.88 0.55 14.82
N GLU A 39 -2.28 -0.37 13.95
CA GLU A 39 -2.74 -1.69 14.36
C GLU A 39 -1.59 -2.59 14.81
N THR A 40 -0.43 -2.59 14.14
CA THR A 40 0.74 -3.34 14.64
C THR A 40 1.14 -2.87 16.04
N LYS A 41 1.06 -1.56 16.34
CA LYS A 41 1.32 -1.06 17.71
C LYS A 41 0.27 -1.47 18.74
N LYS A 42 -0.98 -1.70 18.31
CA LYS A 42 -2.11 -1.99 19.21
C LYS A 42 -2.34 -3.48 19.41
N SER A 43 -2.36 -4.24 18.32
CA SER A 43 -2.68 -5.66 18.27
C SER A 43 -1.46 -6.55 18.06
N GLY A 44 -0.28 -5.97 17.81
CA GLY A 44 0.96 -6.72 17.55
C GLY A 44 1.08 -7.25 16.12
N GLU A 45 0.03 -7.17 15.31
CA GLU A 45 0.04 -7.61 13.93
C GLU A 45 -0.97 -6.83 13.06
N PHE A 46 -0.66 -6.66 11.78
CA PHE A 46 -1.54 -6.07 10.78
C PHE A 46 -1.54 -6.94 9.52
N SER A 47 -2.68 -7.55 9.21
CA SER A 47 -2.82 -8.46 8.06
C SER A 47 -3.60 -7.81 6.92
N VAL A 48 -3.03 -7.83 5.71
CA VAL A 48 -3.68 -7.40 4.47
C VAL A 48 -3.97 -8.62 3.60
N PRO A 49 -5.24 -8.98 3.37
CA PRO A 49 -5.61 -10.09 2.51
C PRO A 49 -5.01 -9.97 1.12
N GLY A 50 -4.36 -11.04 0.63
CA GLY A 50 -3.72 -11.07 -0.68
C GLY A 50 -2.37 -10.34 -0.78
N LEU A 51 -1.89 -9.72 0.30
CA LEU A 51 -0.62 -8.97 0.33
C LEU A 51 0.37 -9.55 1.35
N GLY A 52 -0.08 -9.77 2.59
CA GLY A 52 0.74 -10.36 3.65
C GLY A 52 0.40 -9.83 5.04
N LYS A 53 1.21 -10.20 6.03
CA LYS A 53 1.08 -9.74 7.42
C LYS A 53 2.31 -8.93 7.84
N LEU A 54 2.08 -7.87 8.60
CA LEU A 54 3.07 -6.97 9.17
C LEU A 54 3.10 -7.24 10.68
N VAL A 55 4.17 -7.88 11.14
CA VAL A 55 4.44 -8.25 12.54
C VAL A 55 5.68 -7.51 13.02
#